data_AF-A0A540N561-F1
#
_entry.id   AF-A0A540N561-F1
#
_cell.length_a   1.000
_cell.length_b   1.000
_cell.length_c   1.000
_cell.angle_alpha   90.00
_cell.angle_beta   90.00
_cell.angle_gamma   90.00
#
_symmetry.space_group_name_H-M   'P 1'
#
loop_
_entity.id
_entity.type
_entity.pdbx_description
1 polymer ?
#
loop_
_entity_poly.entity_id
_entity_poly.type
_entity_poly.pdbx_seq_one_letter_code
_entity_poly.pdbx_strand_id
1 'polypeptide(L)'
;MFVAAEPFSDRLIFTVENRLAKGPVTLGVATIPLTAIERRVDDRKVASRWFSLESPGEEDQKKRTVYRGRMHLRLCFDGGYHVMDEAAYVCSDYRPTARQLWKPPLGIVELGVIGCKNLIPVKTVSGKGCTDAYCVAKYGSKWVRTRTVCDSLEPKWNEQYTFKVYDPCTVLSIGVFDSSGPGFKIDGSTDATRPDFRIGKLRLRISTLATGRVYRNTYPLLVLSPAGLKKMGEVEVAIRFVRVCPTLDLIHTYSQPSLPLMHHIKPLGVMQQDLLRRAAVKIVAAHLSRSEPPLGREVMIYMLDADSQGFSMRKVRANYFRIINVVAGVVDVVAWINDTRSWKKPMATILVHALLVLLVWFPDLIVPTLLFYVFVIGAWNYRFRSRAPLQHFDPKLSLADNVDRDELDEEFDAVPSNRPYEVVRARYDKLRMLRARVQTVLGDFATQGERVQALVTWQDPAQVACLVAAMAGTSRPLL
;
A
#
# COMPACT_ATOMS: atom_id res chain seq x y z
N MET A 1 -3.64 17.37 12.62
CA MET A 1 -4.12 15.99 12.88
C MET A 1 -2.95 15.19 13.42
N PHE A 2 -3.15 14.35 14.42
CA PHE A 2 -2.12 13.49 15.00
C PHE A 2 -2.63 12.06 15.09
N VAL A 3 -1.72 11.11 15.27
CA VAL A 3 -2.05 9.70 15.50
C VAL A 3 -1.92 9.40 16.98
N ALA A 4 -2.88 8.68 17.53
CA ALA A 4 -2.83 8.13 18.88
C ALA A 4 -3.25 6.66 18.82
N ALA A 5 -2.68 5.83 19.69
CA ALA A 5 -3.04 4.42 19.79
C ALA A 5 -3.87 4.15 21.05
N GLU A 6 -4.79 3.20 20.95
CA GLU A 6 -5.50 2.63 22.09
C GLU A 6 -4.57 1.62 22.81
N PRO A 7 -4.53 1.58 24.16
CA PRO A 7 -5.31 2.39 25.10
C PRO A 7 -4.79 3.84 25.22
N PHE A 8 -5.70 4.81 25.30
CA PHE A 8 -5.37 6.24 25.42
C PHE A 8 -4.88 6.59 26.84
N SER A 9 -3.66 6.19 27.19
CA SER A 9 -3.04 6.50 28.49
C SER A 9 -2.56 7.96 28.60
N ASP A 10 -2.28 8.58 27.46
CA ASP A 10 -1.56 9.84 27.41
C ASP A 10 -2.49 11.05 27.60
N ARG A 11 -1.89 12.20 27.86
CA ARG A 11 -2.56 13.49 28.03
C ARG A 11 -2.15 14.44 26.91
N LEU A 12 -3.11 15.16 26.35
CA LEU A 12 -2.87 16.23 25.39
C LEU A 12 -2.63 17.52 26.16
N ILE A 13 -1.43 18.08 26.02
CA ILE A 13 -1.01 19.29 26.72
C ILE A 13 -0.97 20.44 25.72
N PHE A 14 -1.71 21.50 25.99
CA PHE A 14 -1.65 22.75 25.25
C PHE A 14 -0.96 23.81 26.09
N THR A 15 0.13 24.37 25.58
CA THR A 15 0.84 25.49 26.21
C THR A 15 0.55 26.78 25.43
N VAL A 16 0.16 27.82 26.14
CA VAL A 16 0.00 29.17 25.56
C VAL A 16 1.24 29.96 25.92
N GLU A 17 2.00 30.37 24.92
CA GLU A 17 3.26 31.09 25.08
C GLU A 17 3.16 32.49 24.45
N ASN A 18 3.62 33.50 25.18
CA ASN A 18 3.82 34.85 24.67
C ASN A 18 5.28 35.02 24.26
N ARG A 19 5.53 35.23 22.96
CA ARG A 19 6.88 35.42 22.43
C ARG A 19 7.28 36.89 22.53
N LEU A 20 8.08 37.23 23.54
CA LEU A 20 8.64 38.57 23.74
C LEU A 20 10.09 38.63 23.22
N ALA A 21 10.62 39.85 23.02
CA ALA A 21 12.00 40.06 22.57
C ALA A 21 13.07 39.45 23.50
N LYS A 22 12.72 39.18 24.77
CA LYS A 22 13.57 38.52 25.78
C LYS A 22 13.41 36.99 25.83
N GLY A 23 12.54 36.41 25.00
CA GLY A 23 12.23 34.98 24.96
C GLY A 23 10.73 34.65 25.15
N PRO A 24 10.33 33.37 24.96
CA PRO A 24 8.96 32.92 25.17
C PRO A 24 8.62 32.82 26.67
N VAL A 25 7.49 33.41 27.08
CA VAL A 25 6.93 33.30 28.43
C VAL A 25 5.63 32.51 28.40
N THR A 26 5.56 31.40 29.12
CA THR A 26 4.35 30.56 29.20
C THR A 26 3.28 31.24 30.04
N LEU A 27 2.15 31.59 29.41
CA LEU A 27 1.01 32.22 30.06
C LEU A 27 0.17 31.21 30.83
N GLY A 28 -0.05 30.01 30.27
CA GLY A 28 -0.80 28.95 30.94
C GLY A 28 -0.80 27.63 30.15
N VAL A 29 -1.20 26.56 30.83
CA VAL A 29 -1.19 25.18 30.31
C VAL A 29 -2.57 24.55 30.50
N ALA A 30 -3.11 23.91 29.47
CA ALA A 30 -4.31 23.09 29.56
C ALA A 30 -3.97 21.62 29.29
N THR A 31 -4.26 20.75 30.27
CA THR A 31 -4.01 19.31 30.19
C THR A 31 -5.33 18.57 30.02
N ILE A 32 -5.50 17.90 28.88
CA ILE A 32 -6.74 17.18 28.54
C ILE A 32 -6.42 15.69 28.40
N PRO A 33 -7.03 14.81 29.22
CA PRO A 33 -6.83 13.37 29.06
C PRO A 33 -7.44 12.91 27.73
N LEU A 34 -6.71 12.08 26.98
CA LEU A 34 -7.17 11.61 25.68
C LEU A 34 -8.48 10.77 25.79
N THR A 35 -8.70 10.11 26.93
CA THR A 35 -9.96 9.38 27.22
C THR A 35 -11.21 10.25 27.23
N ALA A 36 -11.08 11.55 27.50
CA ALA A 36 -12.22 12.49 27.52
C ALA A 36 -12.58 13.02 26.13
N ILE A 37 -11.74 12.76 25.10
CA ILE A 37 -11.96 13.24 23.74
C ILE A 37 -12.96 12.31 23.04
N GLU A 38 -14.04 12.89 22.52
CA GLU A 38 -15.06 12.16 21.77
C GLU A 38 -14.50 11.56 20.47
N ARG A 39 -14.88 10.32 20.16
CA ARG A 39 -14.64 9.71 18.85
C ARG A 39 -15.82 9.94 17.91
N ARG A 40 -15.56 10.55 16.76
CA ARG A 40 -16.53 10.62 15.66
C ARG A 40 -16.30 9.48 14.68
N VAL A 41 -17.39 9.01 14.07
CA VAL A 41 -17.38 7.94 13.07
C VAL A 41 -17.71 8.49 11.69
N ASP A 42 -18.48 9.57 11.64
CA ASP A 42 -18.94 10.25 10.42
C ASP A 42 -18.39 11.68 10.32
N ASP A 43 -18.78 12.41 9.28
CA ASP A 43 -18.37 13.80 9.03
C ASP A 43 -19.08 14.86 9.90
N ARG A 44 -19.71 14.45 11.01
CA ARG A 44 -20.42 15.37 11.89
C ARG A 44 -19.47 16.40 12.51
N LYS A 45 -19.98 17.63 12.67
CA LYS A 45 -19.28 18.70 13.39
C LYS A 45 -19.36 18.43 14.89
N VAL A 46 -18.20 18.27 15.53
CA VAL A 46 -18.11 18.03 16.98
C VAL A 46 -18.25 19.34 17.75
N ALA A 47 -18.93 19.29 18.90
CA ALA A 47 -19.12 20.44 19.77
C ALA A 47 -17.77 20.96 20.30
N SER A 48 -17.61 22.27 20.33
CA SER A 48 -16.46 22.92 20.95
C SER A 48 -16.69 23.12 22.45
N ARG A 49 -15.61 23.09 23.24
CA ARG A 49 -15.65 23.22 24.70
C ARG A 49 -14.61 24.23 25.18
N TRP A 50 -14.91 24.88 26.29
CA TRP A 50 -13.96 25.78 26.97
C TRP A 50 -13.13 24.98 27.97
N PHE A 51 -11.82 25.15 27.93
CA PHE A 51 -10.87 24.56 28.86
C PHE A 51 -10.15 25.66 29.63
N SER A 52 -10.03 25.51 30.94
CA SER A 52 -9.32 26.47 31.79
C SER A 52 -7.81 26.29 31.68
N LEU A 53 -7.06 27.40 31.70
CA LEU A 53 -5.60 27.40 31.70
C LEU A 53 -5.06 27.45 33.13
N GLU A 54 -4.17 26.51 33.44
CA GLU A 54 -3.48 26.37 34.73
C GLU A 54 -2.05 26.92 34.65
N SER A 55 -1.43 27.19 35.80
CA SER A 55 -0.04 27.68 35.85
C SER A 55 0.95 26.56 35.50
N PRO A 56 2.01 26.84 34.72
CA PRO A 56 3.03 25.85 34.39
C PRO A 56 3.82 25.48 35.66
N GLY A 57 3.72 24.22 36.13
CA GLY A 57 4.68 23.65 37.07
C GLY A 57 4.22 23.24 38.49
N GLU A 58 2.93 23.08 38.79
CA GLU A 58 2.50 22.54 40.09
C GLU A 58 1.77 21.20 39.92
N GLU A 59 2.52 20.09 39.97
CA GLU A 59 1.97 18.74 40.21
C GLU A 59 1.59 18.52 41.70
N ASP A 60 1.88 19.48 42.58
CA ASP A 60 1.54 19.42 44.01
C ASP A 60 0.12 19.92 44.30
N GLN A 61 -0.72 18.97 44.73
CA GLN A 61 -2.16 19.04 45.00
C GLN A 61 -2.66 20.09 46.02
N LYS A 62 -1.91 21.14 46.39
CA LYS A 62 -2.31 22.01 47.52
C LYS A 62 -2.16 23.53 47.36
N LYS A 63 -1.87 24.07 46.17
CA LYS A 63 -1.95 25.52 45.93
C LYS A 63 -3.01 25.85 44.89
N ARG A 64 -3.84 26.85 45.22
CA ARG A 64 -4.97 27.33 44.44
C ARG A 64 -4.57 27.45 42.97
N THR A 65 -5.20 26.68 42.09
CA THR A 65 -5.08 26.81 40.63
C THR A 65 -5.39 28.25 40.26
N VAL A 66 -4.36 29.08 40.07
CA VAL A 66 -4.53 30.48 39.69
C VAL A 66 -5.10 30.48 38.28
N TYR A 67 -6.36 30.88 38.15
CA TYR A 67 -7.04 30.97 36.86
C TYR A 67 -6.32 31.98 35.97
N ARG A 68 -5.74 31.52 34.85
CA ARG A 68 -5.02 32.38 33.88
C ARG A 68 -5.77 32.57 32.56
N GLY A 69 -7.03 32.16 32.49
CA GLY A 69 -7.90 32.31 31.34
C GLY A 69 -8.57 31.01 30.91
N ARG A 70 -9.27 31.07 29.77
CA ARG A 70 -9.90 29.91 29.13
C ARG A 70 -9.54 29.87 27.65
N MET A 71 -9.38 28.66 27.13
CA MET A 71 -9.14 28.38 25.73
C MET A 71 -10.33 27.60 25.16
N HIS A 72 -10.84 28.03 24.01
CA HIS A 72 -11.94 27.36 23.32
C HIS A 72 -11.37 26.38 22.29
N LEU A 73 -11.59 25.08 22.50
CA LEU A 73 -11.07 24.04 21.61
C LEU A 73 -12.19 23.16 21.06
N ARG A 74 -11.99 22.68 19.83
CA ARG A 74 -12.79 21.60 19.24
C ARG A 74 -11.86 20.41 19.00
N LEU A 75 -12.02 19.37 19.81
CA LEU A 75 -11.20 18.16 19.78
C LEU A 75 -12.07 16.96 19.48
N CYS A 76 -11.63 16.10 18.57
CA CYS A 76 -12.27 14.81 18.30
C CYS A 76 -11.27 13.82 17.73
N PHE A 77 -11.43 12.55 18.08
CA PHE A 77 -10.78 11.46 17.37
C PHE A 77 -11.59 11.07 16.16
N ASP A 78 -10.94 10.97 15.01
CA ASP A 78 -11.59 10.58 13.78
C ASP A 78 -11.45 9.07 13.57
N GLY A 79 -12.55 8.36 13.77
CA GLY A 79 -12.64 6.92 13.59
C GLY A 79 -12.96 6.50 12.16
N GLY A 80 -13.42 7.41 11.31
CA GLY A 80 -13.84 7.07 9.94
C GLY A 80 -12.67 6.90 8.98
N TYR A 81 -11.49 7.45 9.30
CA TYR A 81 -10.27 7.23 8.53
C TYR A 81 -9.58 5.92 8.90
N HIS A 82 -8.94 5.30 7.91
CA HIS A 82 -7.90 4.30 8.12
C HIS A 82 -6.53 4.99 8.21
N VAL A 83 -5.78 4.72 9.27
CA VAL A 83 -4.40 5.21 9.45
C VAL A 83 -3.45 4.24 8.76
N MET A 84 -2.91 4.65 7.61
CA MET A 84 -1.96 3.85 6.84
C MET A 84 -0.62 3.76 7.58
N ASP A 85 -0.18 2.55 7.89
CA ASP A 85 1.21 2.26 8.30
C ASP A 85 2.05 1.66 7.15
N GLU A 86 1.36 1.15 6.10
CA GLU A 86 1.91 0.58 4.88
C GLU A 86 1.61 1.44 3.64
N ALA A 87 2.29 1.15 2.53
CA ALA A 87 1.93 1.74 1.24
C ALA A 87 0.61 1.16 0.71
N ALA A 88 -0.24 1.99 0.10
CA ALA A 88 -1.59 1.60 -0.35
C ALA A 88 -1.63 0.37 -1.28
N TYR A 89 -0.62 0.16 -2.13
CA TYR A 89 -0.56 -0.97 -3.06
C TYR A 89 -0.09 -2.29 -2.43
N VAL A 90 0.38 -2.26 -1.18
CA VAL A 90 0.86 -3.42 -0.40
C VAL A 90 0.08 -3.56 0.91
N CYS A 91 -1.01 -2.83 1.08
CA CYS A 91 -1.67 -2.77 2.36
C CYS A 91 -2.26 -4.13 2.75
N SER A 92 -2.10 -4.46 4.03
CA SER A 92 -2.64 -5.67 4.64
C SER A 92 -4.03 -5.45 5.25
N ASP A 93 -4.46 -4.20 5.38
CA ASP A 93 -5.78 -3.81 5.91
C ASP A 93 -6.22 -2.46 5.34
N TYR A 94 -7.53 -2.28 5.15
CA TYR A 94 -8.10 -0.98 4.76
C TYR A 94 -9.21 -0.54 5.71
N ARG A 95 -9.42 -1.26 6.82
CA ARG A 95 -10.53 -0.98 7.73
C ARG A 95 -10.37 0.39 8.43
N PRO A 96 -11.48 1.11 8.64
CA PRO A 96 -11.46 2.35 9.41
C PRO A 96 -10.99 2.10 10.86
N THR A 97 -10.49 3.13 11.52
CA THR A 97 -10.00 3.03 12.91
C THR A 97 -11.15 2.68 13.87
N ALA A 98 -12.37 3.14 13.59
CA ALA A 98 -13.55 2.82 14.37
C ALA A 98 -14.02 1.37 14.14
N ARG A 99 -13.92 0.55 15.19
CA ARG A 99 -14.41 -0.83 15.19
C ARG A 99 -15.90 -0.97 14.86
N GLN A 100 -16.74 0.04 15.11
CA GLN A 100 -18.17 -0.01 14.77
C GLN A 100 -18.42 -0.05 13.26
N LEU A 101 -17.48 0.44 12.45
CA LEU A 101 -17.58 0.43 10.99
C LEU A 101 -17.00 -0.85 10.36
N TRP A 102 -16.52 -1.78 11.17
CA TRP A 102 -15.90 -3.00 10.65
C TRP A 102 -16.96 -3.95 10.10
N LYS A 103 -16.77 -4.34 8.85
CA LYS A 103 -17.54 -5.42 8.21
C LYS A 103 -17.15 -6.77 8.82
N PRO A 104 -18.01 -7.81 8.74
CA PRO A 104 -17.63 -9.15 9.13
C PRO A 104 -16.44 -9.65 8.27
N PRO A 105 -15.59 -10.55 8.82
CA PRO A 105 -14.49 -11.11 8.06
C PRO A 105 -15.01 -12.00 6.92
N LEU A 106 -14.38 -11.92 5.75
CA LEU A 106 -14.67 -12.75 4.59
C LEU A 106 -14.14 -14.18 4.76
N GLY A 107 -13.04 -14.31 5.49
CA GLY A 107 -12.39 -15.58 5.70
C GLY A 107 -11.23 -15.52 6.68
N ILE A 108 -10.54 -16.63 6.80
CA ILE A 108 -9.37 -16.81 7.64
C ILE A 108 -8.23 -17.30 6.76
N VAL A 109 -7.06 -16.69 6.89
CA VAL A 109 -5.82 -17.20 6.31
C VAL A 109 -5.08 -17.98 7.38
N GLU A 110 -4.84 -19.26 7.11
CA GLU A 110 -3.96 -20.12 7.90
C GLU A 110 -2.57 -20.07 7.26
N LEU A 111 -1.59 -19.59 8.02
CA LEU A 111 -0.19 -19.49 7.65
C LEU A 111 0.62 -20.50 8.48
N GLY A 112 1.16 -21.51 7.82
CA GLY A 112 2.19 -22.40 8.38
C GLY A 112 3.59 -21.95 7.95
N VAL A 113 4.38 -21.46 8.89
CA VAL A 113 5.80 -21.14 8.69
C VAL A 113 6.61 -22.40 9.00
N ILE A 114 7.06 -23.09 7.95
CA ILE A 114 7.70 -24.41 8.08
C ILE A 114 9.18 -24.23 8.42
N GLY A 115 9.94 -23.53 7.58
CA GLY A 115 11.38 -23.39 7.74
C GLY A 115 12.04 -22.63 6.60
N CYS A 116 13.37 -22.55 6.62
CA CYS A 116 14.17 -22.10 5.49
C CYS A 116 15.12 -23.20 5.00
N LYS A 117 15.59 -23.05 3.77
CA LYS A 117 16.61 -23.89 3.14
C LYS A 117 17.70 -23.02 2.52
N ASN A 118 18.92 -23.53 2.51
CA ASN A 118 20.07 -22.90 1.86
C ASN A 118 20.29 -21.43 2.27
N LEU A 119 20.13 -21.10 3.56
CA LEU A 119 20.44 -19.76 4.02
C LEU A 119 21.94 -19.46 3.85
N ILE A 120 22.26 -18.25 3.41
CA ILE A 120 23.65 -17.78 3.36
C ILE A 120 24.07 -17.38 4.78
N PRO A 121 25.23 -17.84 5.27
CA PRO A 121 25.73 -17.47 6.59
C PRO A 121 25.92 -15.95 6.68
N VAL A 122 25.32 -15.36 7.72
CA VAL A 122 25.40 -13.92 8.01
C VAL A 122 26.47 -13.65 9.08
N LYS A 123 26.72 -14.63 9.94
CA LYS A 123 27.72 -14.58 11.00
C LYS A 123 28.71 -15.72 10.84
N THR A 124 29.88 -15.55 11.45
CA THR A 124 30.88 -16.61 11.61
C THR A 124 31.12 -16.77 13.10
N VAL A 125 30.84 -17.95 13.64
CA VAL A 125 31.10 -18.31 15.04
C VAL A 125 32.01 -19.53 15.02
N SER A 126 33.15 -19.44 15.71
CA SER A 126 34.13 -20.53 15.79
C SER A 126 34.60 -21.06 14.43
N GLY A 127 34.76 -20.17 13.44
CA GLY A 127 35.18 -20.52 12.07
C GLY A 127 34.07 -21.13 11.19
N LYS A 128 32.88 -21.39 11.75
CA LYS A 128 31.72 -21.92 11.02
C LYS A 128 30.72 -20.80 10.73
N GLY A 129 30.29 -20.69 9.48
CA GLY A 129 29.20 -19.79 9.09
C GLY A 129 27.88 -20.24 9.71
N CYS A 130 27.20 -19.34 10.42
CA CYS A 130 25.93 -19.60 11.11
C CYS A 130 24.93 -18.45 10.91
N THR A 131 23.65 -18.76 11.18
CA THR A 131 22.54 -17.80 11.21
C THR A 131 21.57 -18.17 12.32
N ASP A 132 21.17 -17.18 13.10
CA ASP A 132 20.17 -17.27 14.16
C ASP A 132 18.82 -16.79 13.62
N ALA A 133 18.18 -17.63 12.84
CA ALA A 133 17.04 -17.20 12.04
C ALA A 133 15.73 -17.19 12.83
N TYR A 134 14.91 -16.17 12.59
CA TYR A 134 13.50 -16.12 12.96
C TYR A 134 12.67 -15.47 11.85
N CYS A 135 11.36 -15.72 11.87
CA CYS A 135 10.42 -15.22 10.90
C CYS A 135 9.41 -14.28 11.56
N VAL A 136 9.03 -13.22 10.86
CA VAL A 136 7.99 -12.28 11.27
C VAL A 136 6.90 -12.26 10.20
N ALA A 137 5.65 -12.44 10.62
CA ALA A 137 4.49 -12.31 9.74
C ALA A 137 3.62 -11.14 10.20
N LYS A 138 3.19 -10.32 9.25
CA LYS A 138 2.26 -9.21 9.48
C LYS A 138 1.06 -9.34 8.57
N TYR A 139 -0.13 -9.25 9.16
CA TYR A 139 -1.38 -9.07 8.43
C TYR A 139 -2.37 -8.22 9.24
N GLY A 140 -2.75 -7.08 8.68
CA GLY A 140 -3.49 -6.02 9.36
C GLY A 140 -2.78 -5.55 10.62
N SER A 141 -3.50 -5.42 11.72
CA SER A 141 -2.91 -4.99 12.99
C SER A 141 -2.16 -6.10 13.74
N LYS A 142 -2.20 -7.36 13.27
CA LYS A 142 -1.60 -8.50 13.96
C LYS A 142 -0.19 -8.74 13.44
N TRP A 143 0.75 -8.72 14.39
CA TRP A 143 2.14 -9.08 14.19
C TRP A 143 2.45 -10.39 14.90
N VAL A 144 3.25 -11.22 14.27
CA VAL A 144 3.64 -12.52 14.79
C VAL A 144 5.14 -12.71 14.56
N ARG A 145 5.84 -13.22 15.57
CA ARG A 145 7.26 -13.57 15.52
C ARG A 145 7.41 -15.04 15.92
N THR A 146 8.13 -15.82 15.12
CA THR A 146 8.45 -17.21 15.44
C THR A 146 9.55 -17.30 16.49
N ARG A 147 9.77 -18.49 17.07
CA ARG A 147 10.99 -18.73 17.87
C ARG A 147 12.25 -18.49 17.04
N THR A 148 13.33 -18.10 17.69
CA THR A 148 14.66 -18.03 17.05
C THR A 148 15.28 -19.42 17.04
N VAL A 149 15.76 -19.87 15.89
CA VAL A 149 16.55 -21.11 15.75
C VAL A 149 17.99 -20.70 15.53
N CYS A 150 18.85 -21.02 16.50
CA CYS A 150 20.26 -20.64 16.48
C CYS A 150 21.11 -21.60 15.65
N ASP A 151 22.25 -21.09 15.16
CA ASP A 151 23.32 -21.86 14.51
C ASP A 151 22.87 -22.81 13.38
N SER A 152 21.86 -22.41 12.59
CA SER A 152 21.33 -23.26 11.52
C SER A 152 21.08 -22.47 10.23
N LEU A 153 21.58 -23.01 9.12
CA LEU A 153 21.28 -22.53 7.76
C LEU A 153 19.98 -23.12 7.18
N GLU A 154 19.37 -24.07 7.90
CA GLU A 154 18.09 -24.69 7.57
C GLU A 154 17.18 -24.73 8.79
N PRO A 155 16.80 -23.55 9.33
CA PRO A 155 15.95 -23.46 10.52
C PRO A 155 14.57 -24.07 10.24
N LYS A 156 14.04 -24.83 11.21
CA LYS A 156 12.68 -25.39 11.16
C LYS A 156 11.86 -24.86 12.34
N TRP A 157 10.83 -24.09 12.03
CA TRP A 157 9.91 -23.52 13.02
C TRP A 157 8.68 -24.42 13.18
N ASN A 158 8.06 -24.83 12.07
CA ASN A 158 6.80 -25.59 12.07
C ASN A 158 5.71 -24.93 12.92
N GLU A 159 5.54 -23.63 12.78
CA GLU A 159 4.57 -22.84 13.55
C GLU A 159 3.40 -22.42 12.66
N GLN A 160 2.18 -22.44 13.22
CA GLN A 160 0.96 -22.10 12.49
C GLN A 160 0.25 -20.90 13.11
N TYR A 161 -0.20 -19.99 12.25
CA TYR A 161 -0.85 -18.75 12.62
C TYR A 161 -2.11 -18.51 11.81
N THR A 162 -3.08 -17.84 12.41
CA THR A 162 -4.36 -17.52 11.78
C THR A 162 -4.60 -16.01 11.77
N PHE A 163 -5.12 -15.53 10.63
CA PHE A 163 -5.42 -14.12 10.40
C PHE A 163 -6.82 -13.97 9.81
N LYS A 164 -7.60 -13.01 10.31
CA LYS A 164 -8.93 -12.69 9.78
C LYS A 164 -8.81 -11.76 8.59
N VAL A 165 -9.34 -12.16 7.44
CA VAL A 165 -9.33 -11.41 6.18
C VAL A 165 -10.63 -10.63 6.02
N TYR A 166 -10.51 -9.36 5.69
CA TYR A 166 -11.65 -8.47 5.45
C TYR A 166 -11.74 -7.98 3.99
N ASP A 167 -10.64 -8.05 3.25
CA ASP A 167 -10.57 -7.69 1.84
C ASP A 167 -9.60 -8.66 1.13
N PRO A 168 -10.03 -9.34 0.03
CA PRO A 168 -9.18 -10.28 -0.70
C PRO A 168 -7.99 -9.62 -1.43
N CYS A 169 -8.03 -8.31 -1.70
CA CYS A 169 -6.96 -7.58 -2.39
C CYS A 169 -5.77 -7.23 -1.49
N THR A 170 -5.89 -7.49 -0.19
CA THR A 170 -4.84 -7.27 0.81
C THR A 170 -3.65 -8.22 0.64
N VAL A 171 -2.52 -7.83 1.23
CA VAL A 171 -1.24 -8.55 1.11
C VAL A 171 -0.77 -9.03 2.47
N LEU A 172 -0.46 -10.32 2.58
CA LEU A 172 0.26 -10.91 3.71
C LEU A 172 1.77 -10.72 3.51
N SER A 173 2.43 -10.14 4.50
CA SER A 173 3.88 -9.91 4.50
C SER A 173 4.56 -10.86 5.49
N ILE A 174 5.61 -11.54 5.03
CA ILE A 174 6.42 -12.49 5.80
C ILE A 174 7.88 -12.08 5.59
N GLY A 175 8.63 -11.83 6.67
CA GLY A 175 10.04 -11.48 6.62
C GLY A 175 10.89 -12.45 7.43
N VAL A 176 12.07 -12.78 6.94
CA VAL A 176 13.05 -13.62 7.64
C VAL A 176 14.23 -12.77 8.04
N PHE A 177 14.67 -12.94 9.28
CA PHE A 177 15.71 -12.13 9.91
C PHE A 177 16.68 -13.02 10.68
N ASP A 178 17.91 -12.55 10.79
CA ASP A 178 18.95 -13.11 11.65
C ASP A 178 18.99 -12.28 12.94
N SER A 179 18.69 -12.91 14.06
CA SER A 179 18.70 -12.26 15.37
C SER A 179 20.13 -12.05 15.81
N SER A 180 20.53 -10.82 16.10
CA SER A 180 21.90 -10.55 16.55
C SER A 180 22.20 -11.06 17.97
N GLY A 181 21.17 -11.38 18.76
CA GLY A 181 21.27 -11.82 20.15
C GLY A 181 21.84 -10.76 21.10
N PRO A 182 21.54 -10.81 22.41
CA PRO A 182 22.15 -9.91 23.40
C PRO A 182 23.62 -10.27 23.74
N GLY A 183 24.21 -11.28 23.10
CA GLY A 183 25.52 -11.84 23.46
C GLY A 183 26.63 -11.71 22.42
N PHE A 184 26.40 -11.08 21.26
CA PHE A 184 27.44 -10.94 20.23
C PHE A 184 28.41 -9.80 20.57
N LYS A 185 29.31 -10.05 21.53
CA LYS A 185 30.50 -9.22 21.76
C LYS A 185 31.58 -9.69 20.78
N ILE A 186 31.82 -8.92 19.73
CA ILE A 186 33.16 -8.90 19.12
C ILE A 186 34.04 -8.13 20.11
N ASP A 187 35.20 -8.69 20.46
CA ASP A 187 36.20 -8.02 21.30
C ASP A 187 36.42 -6.58 20.83
N GLY A 188 36.03 -5.60 21.66
CA GLY A 188 36.45 -4.20 21.52
C GLY A 188 35.35 -3.13 21.42
N SER A 189 34.05 -3.46 21.32
CA SER A 189 33.00 -2.42 21.30
C SER A 189 31.86 -2.70 22.28
N THR A 190 31.93 -2.09 23.46
CA THR A 190 30.81 -1.90 24.37
C THR A 190 29.93 -0.75 23.87
N ASP A 191 29.04 -1.01 22.90
CA ASP A 191 27.78 -0.26 22.76
C ASP A 191 26.90 -0.80 21.61
N ALA A 192 25.59 -0.81 21.88
CA ALA A 192 24.46 -1.18 21.02
C ALA A 192 24.38 -2.65 20.54
N THR A 193 23.32 -3.34 20.98
CA THR A 193 22.83 -4.59 20.34
C THR A 193 22.76 -4.36 18.82
N ARG A 194 23.57 -5.10 18.05
CA ARG A 194 23.61 -4.98 16.58
C ARG A 194 22.18 -5.12 16.02
N PRO A 195 21.76 -4.33 15.03
CA PRO A 195 20.43 -4.52 14.44
C PRO A 195 20.32 -5.90 13.80
N ASP A 196 19.15 -6.53 13.95
CA ASP A 196 18.84 -7.82 13.32
C ASP A 196 19.01 -7.71 11.81
N PHE A 197 19.71 -8.67 11.21
CA PHE A 197 20.03 -8.62 9.79
C PHE A 197 18.88 -9.16 8.95
N ARG A 198 18.48 -8.41 7.92
CA ARG A 198 17.38 -8.77 7.00
C ARG A 198 17.84 -9.83 5.99
N ILE A 199 17.24 -11.01 6.02
CA ILE A 199 17.53 -12.12 5.08
C ILE A 199 16.62 -12.04 3.85
N GLY A 200 15.36 -11.65 4.01
CA GLY A 200 14.45 -11.44 2.88
C GLY A 200 13.01 -11.23 3.28
N LYS A 201 12.17 -10.88 2.28
CA LYS A 201 10.76 -10.57 2.47
C LYS A 201 9.90 -11.21 1.38
N LEU A 202 8.87 -11.92 1.80
CA LEU A 202 7.84 -12.58 1.02
C LEU A 202 6.52 -11.83 1.17
N ARG A 203 5.90 -11.49 0.04
CA ARG A 203 4.57 -10.87 -0.01
C ARG A 203 3.64 -11.71 -0.83
N LEU A 204 2.45 -11.96 -0.30
CA LEU A 204 1.46 -12.82 -0.92
C LEU A 204 0.11 -12.13 -0.87
N ARG A 205 -0.43 -11.79 -2.04
CA ARG A 205 -1.76 -11.20 -2.14
C ARG A 205 -2.81 -12.29 -1.94
N ILE A 206 -3.77 -12.06 -1.05
CA ILE A 206 -4.77 -13.09 -0.69
C ILE A 206 -5.61 -13.53 -1.89
N SER A 207 -5.91 -12.64 -2.84
CA SER A 207 -6.66 -12.95 -4.07
C SER A 207 -5.99 -13.98 -4.99
N THR A 208 -4.71 -14.29 -4.78
CA THR A 208 -4.01 -15.34 -5.54
C THR A 208 -4.32 -16.75 -5.02
N LEU A 209 -4.84 -16.87 -3.80
CA LEU A 209 -5.14 -18.13 -3.14
C LEU A 209 -6.53 -18.64 -3.55
N ALA A 210 -6.61 -19.89 -4.00
CA ALA A 210 -7.90 -20.58 -4.13
C ALA A 210 -8.47 -20.92 -2.75
N THR A 211 -9.78 -20.76 -2.61
CA THR A 211 -10.50 -21.10 -1.37
C THR A 211 -10.36 -22.59 -1.04
N GLY A 212 -10.05 -22.91 0.21
CA GLY A 212 -9.95 -24.26 0.76
C GLY A 212 -8.67 -25.03 0.41
N ARG A 213 -7.91 -24.58 -0.61
CA ARG A 213 -6.68 -25.24 -1.06
C ARG A 213 -5.47 -24.83 -0.21
N VAL A 214 -4.67 -25.82 0.19
CA VAL A 214 -3.39 -25.60 0.86
C VAL A 214 -2.30 -25.46 -0.20
N TYR A 215 -1.56 -24.35 -0.14
CA TYR A 215 -0.40 -24.09 -0.97
C TYR A 215 0.86 -24.22 -0.14
N ARG A 216 1.61 -25.30 -0.35
CA ARG A 216 2.92 -25.52 0.27
C ARG A 216 3.99 -25.32 -0.78
N ASN A 217 4.65 -24.17 -0.74
CA ASN A 217 5.65 -23.78 -1.72
C ASN A 217 6.90 -23.24 -1.03
N THR A 218 8.00 -23.29 -1.77
CA THR A 218 9.29 -22.72 -1.38
C THR A 218 9.51 -21.43 -2.16
N TYR A 219 9.84 -20.35 -1.46
CA TYR A 219 9.99 -19.01 -2.02
C TYR A 219 11.41 -18.49 -1.84
N PRO A 220 12.05 -17.93 -2.88
CA PRO A 220 13.39 -17.37 -2.74
C PRO A 220 13.37 -16.13 -1.85
N LEU A 221 14.30 -16.06 -0.90
CA LEU A 221 14.53 -14.87 -0.08
C LEU A 221 15.50 -13.95 -0.82
N LEU A 222 14.97 -12.82 -1.28
CA LEU A 222 15.72 -11.83 -2.04
C LEU A 222 15.91 -10.57 -1.20
N VAL A 223 17.16 -10.09 -1.13
CA VAL A 223 17.51 -8.81 -0.50
C VAL A 223 18.19 -7.93 -1.52
N LEU A 224 17.69 -6.70 -1.63
CA LEU A 224 18.34 -5.66 -2.40
C LEU A 224 19.45 -5.02 -1.56
N SER A 225 20.66 -5.04 -2.09
CA SER A 225 21.83 -4.37 -1.51
C SER A 225 22.40 -3.36 -2.52
N PRO A 226 23.25 -2.41 -2.09
CA PRO A 226 23.95 -1.52 -3.02
C PRO A 226 24.79 -2.26 -4.07
N ALA A 227 25.20 -3.50 -3.79
CA ALA A 227 25.95 -4.34 -4.71
C ALA A 227 25.06 -5.12 -5.71
N GLY A 228 23.73 -5.09 -5.55
CA GLY A 228 22.78 -5.83 -6.38
C GLY A 228 21.77 -6.63 -5.58
N LEU A 229 20.92 -7.34 -6.32
CA LEU A 229 19.98 -8.31 -5.77
C LEU A 229 20.73 -9.58 -5.35
N LYS A 230 20.69 -9.92 -4.06
CA LYS A 230 21.31 -11.13 -3.53
C LYS A 230 20.23 -12.11 -3.08
N LYS A 231 20.29 -13.35 -3.57
CA LYS A 231 19.49 -14.46 -3.06
C LYS A 231 20.13 -14.97 -1.77
N MET A 232 19.43 -14.84 -0.65
CA MET A 232 19.94 -15.18 0.68
C MET A 232 19.49 -16.55 1.18
N GLY A 233 18.65 -17.24 0.42
CA GLY A 233 18.15 -18.59 0.70
C GLY A 233 16.73 -18.74 0.21
N GLU A 234 16.01 -19.70 0.77
CA GLU A 234 14.60 -19.98 0.44
C GLU A 234 13.78 -20.22 1.70
N VAL A 235 12.53 -19.76 1.73
CA VAL A 235 11.57 -19.97 2.82
C VAL A 235 10.45 -20.89 2.38
N GLU A 236 10.17 -21.93 3.16
CA GLU A 236 9.08 -22.87 2.94
C GLU A 236 7.86 -22.45 3.76
N VAL A 237 6.76 -22.17 3.08
CA VAL A 237 5.52 -21.68 3.70
C VAL A 237 4.34 -22.48 3.18
N ALA A 238 3.45 -22.87 4.09
CA ALA A 238 2.14 -23.43 3.79
C ALA A 238 1.05 -22.38 4.03
N ILE A 239 0.20 -22.09 3.05
CA ILE A 239 -0.87 -21.10 3.18
C ILE A 239 -2.18 -21.68 2.69
N ARG A 240 -3.23 -21.44 3.48
CA ARG A 240 -4.60 -21.81 3.14
C ARG A 240 -5.54 -20.64 3.39
N PHE A 241 -6.38 -20.32 2.42
CA PHE A 241 -7.48 -19.38 2.61
C PHE A 241 -8.77 -20.15 2.84
N VAL A 242 -9.34 -20.04 4.04
CA VAL A 242 -10.62 -20.63 4.42
C VAL A 242 -11.68 -19.54 4.37
N ARG A 243 -12.66 -19.68 3.48
CA ARG A 243 -13.75 -18.71 3.37
C ARG A 243 -14.79 -18.96 4.45
N VAL A 244 -15.29 -17.89 5.04
CA VAL A 244 -16.37 -17.92 6.05
C VAL A 244 -17.65 -17.31 5.47
N CYS A 245 -17.54 -16.34 4.57
CA CYS A 245 -18.70 -15.69 3.94
C CYS A 245 -19.23 -16.43 2.69
N PRO A 246 -20.50 -16.21 2.31
CA PRO A 246 -21.03 -16.59 1.00
C PRO A 246 -20.23 -16.01 -0.18
N THR A 247 -20.36 -16.62 -1.36
CA THR A 247 -19.68 -16.17 -2.58
C THR A 247 -20.11 -14.78 -3.04
N LEU A 248 -21.38 -14.43 -2.85
CA LEU A 248 -21.91 -13.12 -3.26
C LEU A 248 -21.27 -11.97 -2.47
N ASP A 249 -21.07 -12.14 -1.17
CA ASP A 249 -20.42 -11.13 -0.32
C ASP A 249 -18.97 -10.88 -0.73
N LEU A 250 -18.27 -11.94 -1.17
CA LEU A 250 -16.92 -11.83 -1.70
C LEU A 250 -16.92 -11.02 -3.02
N ILE A 251 -17.85 -11.31 -3.93
CA ILE A 251 -17.97 -10.59 -5.21
C ILE A 251 -18.31 -9.12 -4.95
N HIS A 252 -19.24 -8.85 -4.04
CA HIS A 252 -19.64 -7.50 -3.65
C HIS A 252 -18.48 -6.71 -3.03
N THR A 253 -17.52 -7.37 -2.37
CA THR A 253 -16.33 -6.68 -1.86
C THR A 253 -15.48 -6.09 -2.99
N TYR A 254 -15.39 -6.77 -4.15
CA TYR A 254 -14.63 -6.27 -5.30
C TYR A 254 -15.27 -5.04 -5.97
N SER A 255 -16.58 -4.82 -5.81
CA SER A 255 -17.25 -3.63 -6.35
C SER A 255 -17.18 -2.43 -5.43
N GLN A 256 -16.70 -2.61 -4.20
CA GLN A 256 -16.59 -1.53 -3.22
C GLN A 256 -15.20 -0.88 -3.25
N PRO A 257 -15.10 0.43 -2.95
CA PRO A 257 -13.81 1.07 -2.78
C PRO A 257 -13.05 0.43 -1.62
N SER A 258 -11.73 0.26 -1.78
CA SER A 258 -10.89 -0.34 -0.75
C SER A 258 -10.79 0.55 0.49
N LEU A 259 -10.70 1.86 0.31
CA LEU A 259 -10.58 2.81 1.42
C LEU A 259 -11.95 3.16 2.04
N PRO A 260 -11.98 3.48 3.35
CA PRO A 260 -13.18 3.95 4.02
C PRO A 260 -13.73 5.25 3.40
N LEU A 261 -15.04 5.43 3.52
CA LEU A 261 -15.78 6.56 2.95
C LEU A 261 -15.19 7.94 3.29
N MET A 262 -14.66 8.14 4.51
CA MET A 262 -14.06 9.41 4.93
C MET A 262 -12.87 9.85 4.08
N HIS A 263 -12.07 8.91 3.54
CA HIS A 263 -10.97 9.22 2.63
C HIS A 263 -11.46 9.78 1.29
N HIS A 264 -12.71 9.51 0.91
CA HIS A 264 -13.32 10.00 -0.32
C HIS A 264 -14.08 11.31 -0.12
N ILE A 265 -14.80 11.47 1.00
CA ILE A 265 -15.54 12.71 1.32
C ILE A 265 -14.56 13.84 1.66
N LYS A 266 -13.55 13.56 2.51
CA LYS A 266 -12.55 14.53 2.95
C LYS A 266 -11.16 13.95 2.78
N PRO A 267 -10.60 14.00 1.55
CA PRO A 267 -9.29 13.45 1.27
C PRO A 267 -8.21 14.16 2.09
N LEU A 268 -7.29 13.36 2.65
CA LEU A 268 -6.10 13.87 3.32
C LEU A 268 -5.05 14.24 2.26
N GLY A 269 -4.42 15.41 2.40
CA GLY A 269 -3.30 15.79 1.53
C GLY A 269 -2.12 14.83 1.64
N VAL A 270 -1.36 14.64 0.56
CA VAL A 270 -0.25 13.67 0.48
C VAL A 270 0.77 13.87 1.61
N MET A 271 1.18 15.12 1.85
CA MET A 271 2.11 15.46 2.95
C MET A 271 1.55 15.11 4.34
N GLN A 272 0.24 15.28 4.52
CA GLN A 272 -0.41 14.94 5.78
C GLN A 272 -0.50 13.42 5.96
N GLN A 273 -0.81 12.67 4.90
CA GLN A 273 -0.80 11.21 4.94
C GLN A 273 0.58 10.67 5.31
N ASP A 274 1.65 11.23 4.74
CA ASP A 274 3.02 10.84 5.08
C ASP A 274 3.39 11.15 6.52
N LEU A 275 3.01 12.34 7.04
CA LEU A 275 3.25 12.69 8.44
C LEU A 275 2.52 11.73 9.39
N LEU A 276 1.24 11.42 9.10
CA LEU A 276 0.44 10.51 9.90
C LEU A 276 1.00 9.09 9.85
N ARG A 277 1.43 8.61 8.67
CA ARG A 277 2.08 7.31 8.51
C ARG A 277 3.36 7.21 9.32
N ARG A 278 4.25 8.20 9.25
CA ARG A 278 5.48 8.23 10.06
C ARG A 278 5.17 8.20 11.57
N ALA A 279 4.15 8.94 12.00
CA ALA A 279 3.69 8.91 13.39
C ALA A 279 3.15 7.53 13.79
N ALA A 280 2.33 6.90 12.94
CA ALA A 280 1.80 5.55 13.15
C ALA A 280 2.92 4.52 13.28
N VAL A 281 3.89 4.54 12.35
CA VAL A 281 5.09 3.68 12.37
C VAL A 281 5.86 3.85 13.68
N LYS A 282 6.05 5.09 14.16
CA LYS A 282 6.75 5.36 15.43
C LYS A 282 6.02 4.77 16.64
N ILE A 283 4.69 4.88 16.67
CA ILE A 283 3.87 4.34 17.77
C ILE A 283 3.89 2.80 17.74
N VAL A 284 3.72 2.19 16.57
CA VAL A 284 3.80 0.73 16.40
C VAL A 284 5.18 0.22 16.81
N ALA A 285 6.26 0.93 16.45
CA ALA A 285 7.62 0.57 16.86
C ALA A 285 7.77 0.52 18.39
N ALA A 286 7.23 1.53 19.08
CA ALA A 286 7.30 1.63 20.53
C ALA A 286 6.48 0.54 21.24
N HIS A 287 5.39 0.07 20.63
CA HIS A 287 4.59 -1.04 21.16
C HIS A 287 5.28 -2.38 20.91
N LEU A 288 5.81 -2.61 19.72
CA LEU A 288 6.47 -3.86 19.33
C LEU A 288 7.85 -4.03 20.00
N SER A 289 8.53 -2.95 20.40
CA SER A 289 9.75 -3.08 21.19
C SER A 289 9.50 -3.59 22.61
N ARG A 290 8.26 -3.50 23.11
CA ARG A 290 7.83 -4.00 24.42
C ARG A 290 7.16 -5.37 24.34
N SER A 291 7.04 -5.97 23.15
CA SER A 291 6.46 -7.31 23.01
C SER A 291 7.44 -8.39 23.51
N GLU A 292 6.91 -9.57 23.83
CA GLU A 292 7.71 -10.75 24.17
C GLU A 292 7.49 -11.82 23.10
N PRO A 293 8.49 -12.17 22.27
CA PRO A 293 9.82 -11.56 22.16
C PRO A 293 9.80 -10.15 21.52
N PRO A 294 10.77 -9.27 21.84
CA PRO A 294 10.78 -7.90 21.32
C PRO A 294 11.08 -7.89 19.82
N LEU A 295 10.37 -7.03 19.09
CA LEU A 295 10.63 -6.77 17.69
C LEU A 295 11.40 -5.46 17.55
N GLY A 296 12.61 -5.55 17.01
CA GLY A 296 13.47 -4.39 16.79
C GLY A 296 12.84 -3.38 15.83
N ARG A 297 13.16 -2.10 16.02
CA ARG A 297 12.67 -1.00 15.16
C ARG A 297 13.00 -1.24 13.67
N GLU A 298 14.20 -1.71 13.38
CA GLU A 298 14.69 -2.00 12.02
C GLU A 298 13.85 -3.07 11.31
N VAL A 299 13.48 -4.12 12.05
CA VAL A 299 12.63 -5.23 11.57
C VAL A 299 11.28 -4.68 11.13
N MET A 300 10.68 -3.83 11.97
CA MET A 300 9.40 -3.21 11.67
C MET A 300 9.50 -2.24 10.48
N ILE A 301 10.53 -1.39 10.41
CA ILE A 301 10.76 -0.47 9.28
C ILE A 301 10.87 -1.25 7.96
N TYR A 302 11.60 -2.38 7.96
CA TYR A 302 11.72 -3.24 6.79
C TYR A 302 10.40 -3.95 6.44
N MET A 303 9.64 -4.43 7.44
CA MET A 303 8.33 -5.04 7.22
C MET A 303 7.29 -4.04 6.68
N LEU A 304 7.33 -2.78 7.13
CA LEU A 304 6.42 -1.71 6.71
C LEU A 304 6.89 -0.92 5.49
N ASP A 305 8.10 -1.20 4.98
CA ASP A 305 8.69 -0.48 3.85
C ASP A 305 8.89 1.02 4.09
N ALA A 306 9.01 1.43 5.36
CA ALA A 306 8.98 2.83 5.75
C ALA A 306 10.13 3.65 5.13
N ASP A 307 11.32 3.04 4.98
CA ASP A 307 12.50 3.65 4.34
C ASP A 307 12.49 3.55 2.81
N SER A 308 11.80 2.55 2.26
CA SER A 308 11.85 2.26 0.83
C SER A 308 10.93 3.14 -0.02
N GLN A 309 10.25 4.11 0.58
CA GLN A 309 9.48 5.13 -0.14
C GLN A 309 10.35 6.27 -0.68
N GLY A 310 11.68 6.19 -0.49
CA GLY A 310 12.61 7.00 -1.27
C GLY A 310 12.37 6.87 -2.77
N PHE A 311 12.58 7.97 -3.47
CA PHE A 311 12.54 7.98 -4.93
C PHE A 311 13.58 6.99 -5.48
N SER A 312 13.20 6.20 -6.48
CA SER A 312 14.11 5.27 -7.15
C SER A 312 13.80 5.21 -8.63
N MET A 313 14.82 5.42 -9.45
CA MET A 313 14.70 5.39 -10.91
C MET A 313 14.18 4.04 -11.42
N ARG A 314 14.67 2.95 -10.84
CA ARG A 314 14.23 1.59 -11.13
C ARG A 314 12.74 1.39 -10.90
N LYS A 315 12.22 1.88 -9.76
CA LYS A 315 10.78 1.82 -9.44
C LYS A 315 9.95 2.61 -10.44
N VAL A 316 10.41 3.80 -10.83
CA VAL A 316 9.76 4.64 -11.85
C VAL A 316 9.71 3.91 -13.19
N ARG A 317 10.82 3.34 -13.66
CA ARG A 317 10.88 2.56 -14.90
C ARG A 317 9.97 1.33 -14.86
N ALA A 318 9.99 0.56 -13.78
CA ALA A 318 9.11 -0.60 -13.61
C ALA A 318 7.64 -0.21 -13.67
N ASN A 319 7.25 0.88 -13.00
CA ASN A 319 5.89 1.40 -13.07
C ASN A 319 5.54 1.96 -14.45
N TYR A 320 6.48 2.63 -15.13
CA TYR A 320 6.30 3.10 -16.50
C TYR A 320 6.02 1.95 -17.48
N PHE A 321 6.77 0.85 -17.42
CA PHE A 321 6.48 -0.33 -18.25
C PHE A 321 5.12 -0.96 -17.93
N ARG A 322 4.71 -0.99 -16.66
CA ARG A 322 3.35 -1.43 -16.29
C ARG A 322 2.27 -0.54 -16.90
N ILE A 323 2.48 0.78 -16.87
CA ILE A 323 1.56 1.75 -17.49
C ILE A 323 1.53 1.57 -19.01
N ILE A 324 2.69 1.46 -19.67
CA ILE A 324 2.74 1.21 -21.12
C ILE A 324 1.97 -0.05 -21.49
N ASN A 325 2.11 -1.15 -20.76
CA ASN A 325 1.39 -2.38 -21.11
C ASN A 325 -0.14 -2.20 -21.01
N VAL A 326 -0.62 -1.36 -20.07
CA VAL A 326 -2.04 -1.01 -19.97
C VAL A 326 -2.46 -0.08 -21.11
N VAL A 327 -1.64 0.93 -21.40
CA VAL A 327 -1.90 1.91 -22.48
C VAL A 327 -1.84 1.25 -23.85
N ALA A 328 -0.93 0.32 -24.08
CA ALA A 328 -0.81 -0.46 -25.31
C ALA A 328 -2.10 -1.23 -25.61
N GLY A 329 -2.71 -1.85 -24.59
CA GLY A 329 -4.02 -2.49 -24.76
C GLY A 329 -5.12 -1.51 -25.20
N VAL A 330 -5.10 -0.27 -24.69
CA VAL A 330 -6.04 0.78 -25.14
C VAL A 330 -5.73 1.22 -26.57
N VAL A 331 -4.46 1.41 -26.90
CA VAL A 331 -4.00 1.76 -28.26
C VAL A 331 -4.38 0.68 -29.27
N ASP A 332 -4.24 -0.60 -28.91
CA ASP A 332 -4.62 -1.74 -29.75
C ASP A 332 -6.13 -1.77 -30.01
N VAL A 333 -6.95 -1.46 -28.99
CA VAL A 333 -8.42 -1.33 -29.15
C VAL A 333 -8.76 -0.17 -30.09
N VAL A 334 -8.13 0.99 -29.92
CA VAL A 334 -8.35 2.16 -30.78
C VAL A 334 -7.91 1.88 -32.22
N ALA A 335 -6.76 1.23 -32.41
CA ALA A 335 -6.28 0.80 -33.72
C ALA A 335 -7.25 -0.20 -34.36
N TRP A 336 -7.79 -1.15 -33.59
CA TRP A 336 -8.82 -2.08 -34.06
C TRP A 336 -10.11 -1.37 -34.50
N ILE A 337 -10.57 -0.34 -33.76
CA ILE A 337 -11.72 0.48 -34.16
C ILE A 337 -11.42 1.18 -35.50
N ASN A 338 -10.21 1.74 -35.66
CA ASN A 338 -9.81 2.42 -36.89
C ASN A 338 -9.68 1.45 -38.08
N ASP A 339 -9.16 0.25 -37.86
CA ASP A 339 -9.11 -0.83 -38.86
C ASP A 339 -10.52 -1.30 -39.26
N THR A 340 -11.46 -1.28 -38.30
CA THR A 340 -12.87 -1.61 -38.54
C THR A 340 -13.57 -0.50 -39.34
N ARG A 341 -13.23 0.77 -39.10
CA ARG A 341 -13.73 1.92 -39.88
C ARG A 341 -13.17 1.95 -41.29
N SER A 342 -11.93 1.51 -41.49
CA SER A 342 -11.24 1.51 -42.79
C SER A 342 -11.50 0.25 -43.64
N TRP A 343 -12.45 -0.61 -43.24
CA TRP A 343 -12.86 -1.81 -44.00
C TRP A 343 -11.74 -2.79 -44.36
N LYS A 344 -10.61 -2.79 -43.63
CA LYS A 344 -9.49 -3.70 -43.90
C LYS A 344 -9.84 -5.18 -43.75
N LYS A 345 -10.80 -5.50 -42.87
CA LYS A 345 -11.30 -6.87 -42.60
C LYS A 345 -12.81 -6.94 -42.84
N PRO A 346 -13.28 -7.11 -44.08
CA PRO A 346 -14.67 -6.88 -44.46
C PRO A 346 -15.68 -7.76 -43.68
N MET A 347 -15.32 -8.99 -43.34
CA MET A 347 -16.21 -9.87 -42.56
C MET A 347 -16.39 -9.41 -41.10
N ALA A 348 -15.30 -8.95 -40.47
CA ALA A 348 -15.35 -8.44 -39.11
C ALA A 348 -16.09 -7.09 -39.05
N THR A 349 -15.90 -6.23 -40.05
CA THR A 349 -16.60 -4.95 -40.13
C THR A 349 -18.10 -5.15 -40.30
N ILE A 350 -18.53 -6.05 -41.20
CA ILE A 350 -19.96 -6.36 -41.38
C ILE A 350 -20.58 -6.87 -40.07
N LEU A 351 -19.90 -7.77 -39.34
CA LEU A 351 -20.38 -8.30 -38.06
C LEU A 351 -20.53 -7.20 -37.00
N VAL A 352 -19.54 -6.31 -36.88
CA VAL A 352 -19.57 -5.19 -35.92
C VAL A 352 -20.69 -4.20 -36.26
N HIS A 353 -20.88 -3.89 -37.54
CA HIS A 353 -21.97 -3.00 -37.97
C HIS A 353 -23.35 -3.66 -37.77
N ALA A 354 -23.49 -4.96 -38.04
CA ALA A 354 -24.72 -5.70 -37.78
C ALA A 354 -25.06 -5.74 -36.27
N LEU A 355 -24.06 -5.97 -35.41
CA LEU A 355 -24.19 -5.89 -33.96
C LEU A 355 -24.59 -4.48 -33.51
N LEU A 356 -23.98 -3.44 -34.08
CA LEU A 356 -24.29 -2.05 -33.76
C LEU A 356 -25.72 -1.69 -34.16
N VAL A 357 -26.18 -2.11 -35.35
CA VAL A 357 -27.57 -1.92 -35.78
C VAL A 357 -28.54 -2.62 -34.82
N LEU A 358 -28.23 -3.85 -34.40
CA LEU A 358 -29.03 -4.59 -33.43
C LEU A 358 -29.09 -3.88 -32.06
N LEU A 359 -27.98 -3.32 -31.59
CA LEU A 359 -27.91 -2.56 -30.35
C LEU A 359 -28.67 -1.22 -30.42
N VAL A 360 -28.68 -0.59 -31.58
CA VAL A 360 -29.46 0.65 -31.82
C VAL A 360 -30.95 0.33 -31.86
N TRP A 361 -31.36 -0.80 -32.43
CA TRP A 361 -32.76 -1.24 -32.44
C TRP A 361 -33.27 -1.71 -31.08
N PHE A 362 -32.38 -2.25 -30.23
CA PHE A 362 -32.72 -2.73 -28.89
C PHE A 362 -31.76 -2.12 -27.85
N PRO A 363 -31.99 -0.89 -27.37
CA PRO A 363 -31.11 -0.23 -26.41
C PRO A 363 -31.02 -1.00 -25.07
N ASP A 364 -32.07 -1.74 -24.71
CA ASP A 364 -32.08 -2.61 -23.52
C ASP A 364 -31.04 -3.74 -23.60
N LEU A 365 -30.54 -4.09 -24.80
CA LEU A 365 -29.47 -5.07 -24.99
C LEU A 365 -28.05 -4.50 -24.81
N ILE A 366 -27.86 -3.18 -24.67
CA ILE A 366 -26.53 -2.58 -24.53
C ILE A 366 -25.81 -3.09 -23.27
N VAL A 367 -26.47 -3.03 -22.11
CA VAL A 367 -25.88 -3.48 -20.85
C VAL A 367 -25.65 -5.01 -20.85
N PRO A 368 -26.63 -5.86 -21.25
CA PRO A 368 -26.42 -7.31 -21.36
C PRO A 368 -25.28 -7.72 -22.30
N THR A 369 -25.16 -7.11 -23.47
CA THR A 369 -24.10 -7.44 -24.44
C THR A 369 -22.72 -7.02 -23.94
N LEU A 370 -22.59 -5.85 -23.31
CA LEU A 370 -21.33 -5.41 -22.70
C LEU A 370 -20.91 -6.35 -21.57
N LEU A 371 -21.85 -6.73 -20.68
CA LEU A 371 -21.61 -7.72 -19.64
C LEU A 371 -21.23 -9.08 -20.22
N PHE A 372 -21.87 -9.51 -21.31
CA PHE A 372 -21.54 -10.75 -22.01
C PHE A 372 -20.12 -10.71 -22.58
N TYR A 373 -19.70 -9.61 -23.22
CA TYR A 373 -18.32 -9.46 -23.70
C TYR A 373 -17.31 -9.54 -22.57
N VAL A 374 -17.53 -8.81 -21.47
CA VAL A 374 -16.66 -8.86 -20.29
C VAL A 374 -16.62 -10.28 -19.70
N PHE A 375 -17.76 -10.98 -19.67
CA PHE A 375 -17.86 -12.36 -19.22
C PHE A 375 -17.09 -13.32 -20.14
N VAL A 376 -17.23 -13.21 -21.46
CA VAL A 376 -16.51 -14.06 -22.43
C VAL A 376 -15.00 -13.83 -22.35
N ILE A 377 -14.55 -12.57 -22.27
CA ILE A 377 -13.14 -12.23 -22.06
C ILE A 377 -12.66 -12.80 -20.73
N GLY A 378 -13.44 -12.65 -19.67
CA GLY A 378 -13.15 -13.19 -18.34
C GLY A 378 -13.06 -14.73 -18.35
N ALA A 379 -13.99 -15.41 -19.01
CA ALA A 379 -14.04 -16.86 -19.13
C ALA A 379 -12.89 -17.40 -20.00
N TRP A 380 -12.55 -16.71 -21.09
CA TRP A 380 -11.40 -17.01 -21.93
C TRP A 380 -10.11 -16.90 -21.13
N ASN A 381 -9.92 -15.77 -20.44
CA ASN A 381 -8.76 -15.55 -19.57
C ASN A 381 -8.71 -16.56 -18.41
N TYR A 382 -9.86 -16.96 -17.86
CA TYR A 382 -9.95 -17.99 -16.83
C TYR A 382 -9.52 -19.37 -17.37
N ARG A 383 -9.92 -19.73 -18.59
CA ARG A 383 -9.59 -21.01 -19.23
C ARG A 383 -8.12 -21.16 -19.57
N PHE A 384 -7.47 -20.07 -19.99
CA PHE A 384 -6.05 -20.00 -20.32
C PHE A 384 -5.17 -19.51 -19.15
N ARG A 385 -5.76 -19.35 -17.96
CA ARG A 385 -5.03 -18.98 -16.76
C ARG A 385 -3.95 -20.03 -16.48
N SER A 386 -2.69 -19.62 -16.57
CA SER A 386 -1.57 -20.45 -16.17
C SER A 386 -1.71 -20.81 -14.69
N ARG A 387 -1.74 -22.10 -14.37
CA ARG A 387 -1.76 -22.64 -12.99
C ARG A 387 -0.35 -22.63 -12.38
N ALA A 388 0.42 -21.57 -12.66
CA ALA A 388 1.75 -21.42 -12.12
C ALA A 388 1.70 -21.37 -10.58
N PRO A 389 2.77 -21.80 -9.89
CA PRO A 389 2.87 -21.64 -8.44
C PRO A 389 2.60 -20.17 -8.07
N LEU A 390 2.01 -19.97 -6.88
CA LEU A 390 1.66 -18.64 -6.35
C LEU A 390 2.80 -17.65 -6.63
N GLN A 391 2.49 -16.64 -7.43
CA GLN A 391 3.46 -15.69 -7.94
C GLN A 391 4.01 -14.87 -6.75
N HIS A 392 5.18 -15.25 -6.28
CA HIS A 392 6.00 -14.41 -5.42
C HIS A 392 6.59 -13.26 -6.25
N PHE A 393 7.00 -12.18 -5.58
CA PHE A 393 7.64 -11.00 -6.16
C PHE A 393 8.50 -11.36 -7.37
N ASP A 394 8.04 -11.02 -8.59
CA ASP A 394 8.81 -11.28 -9.80
C ASP A 394 9.92 -10.21 -9.92
N PRO A 395 11.20 -10.59 -9.76
CA PRO A 395 12.29 -9.62 -9.87
C PRO A 395 12.31 -8.99 -11.27
N LYS A 396 11.92 -9.74 -12.30
CA LYS A 396 11.73 -9.25 -13.68
C LYS A 396 10.71 -8.11 -13.79
N LEU A 397 9.56 -8.22 -13.11
CA LEU A 397 8.50 -7.19 -13.15
C LEU A 397 8.87 -5.93 -12.34
N SER A 398 9.88 -6.03 -11.48
CA SER A 398 10.44 -4.90 -10.72
C SER A 398 11.78 -4.40 -11.27
N LEU A 399 12.19 -4.92 -12.43
CA LEU A 399 13.50 -4.77 -13.06
C LEU A 399 14.69 -5.05 -12.13
N ALA A 400 14.50 -5.76 -11.01
CA ALA A 400 15.54 -5.97 -10.01
C ALA A 400 16.71 -6.85 -10.47
N ASP A 401 16.53 -7.64 -11.55
CA ASP A 401 17.57 -8.52 -12.10
C ASP A 401 18.56 -7.79 -13.04
N ASN A 402 18.14 -6.70 -13.70
CA ASN A 402 18.93 -5.98 -14.72
C ASN A 402 19.16 -4.52 -14.30
N VAL A 403 19.66 -4.29 -13.08
CA VAL A 403 19.82 -2.93 -12.54
C VAL A 403 21.27 -2.47 -12.65
N ASP A 404 21.46 -1.25 -13.16
CA ASP A 404 22.74 -0.56 -13.11
C ASP A 404 23.12 -0.21 -11.67
N ARG A 405 24.40 -0.37 -11.32
CA ARG A 405 24.91 -0.08 -9.96
C ARG A 405 24.63 1.36 -9.52
N ASP A 406 24.62 2.30 -10.46
CA ASP A 406 24.30 3.71 -10.22
C ASP A 406 22.85 3.93 -9.76
N GLU A 407 21.89 3.14 -10.27
CA GLU A 407 20.48 3.25 -9.89
C GLU A 407 20.22 2.64 -8.50
N LEU A 408 20.98 1.60 -8.14
CA LEU A 408 20.99 1.06 -6.78
C LEU A 408 21.59 2.06 -5.81
N ASP A 409 22.71 2.68 -6.18
CA ASP A 409 23.34 3.71 -5.36
C ASP A 409 22.40 4.89 -5.08
N GLU A 410 21.60 5.30 -6.07
CA GLU A 410 20.57 6.34 -5.89
C GLU A 410 19.45 5.90 -4.93
N GLU A 411 19.01 4.63 -4.97
CA GLU A 411 17.95 4.12 -4.09
C GLU A 411 18.37 4.04 -2.61
N PHE A 412 19.67 3.87 -2.35
CA PHE A 412 20.24 3.83 -0.99
C PHE A 412 20.87 5.15 -0.55
N ASP A 413 20.86 6.19 -1.40
CA ASP A 413 21.36 7.51 -1.04
C ASP A 413 20.40 8.23 -0.08
N ALA A 414 20.95 8.89 0.93
CA ALA A 414 20.14 9.65 1.87
C ALA A 414 19.64 10.94 1.23
N VAL A 415 18.61 11.54 1.80
CA VAL A 415 18.16 12.88 1.43
C VAL A 415 18.37 13.80 2.64
N PRO A 416 19.19 14.86 2.55
CA PRO A 416 19.97 15.30 1.38
C PRO A 416 21.11 14.33 1.00
N SER A 417 21.47 14.31 -0.29
CA SER A 417 22.48 13.41 -0.85
C SER A 417 23.87 13.74 -0.33
N ASN A 418 24.65 12.70 -0.04
CA ASN A 418 26.07 12.81 0.34
C ASN A 418 27.01 12.71 -0.87
N ARG A 419 26.46 12.60 -2.09
CA ARG A 419 27.22 12.39 -3.32
C ARG A 419 27.72 13.72 -3.91
N PRO A 420 28.83 13.71 -4.67
CA PRO A 420 29.34 14.92 -5.32
C PRO A 420 28.31 15.47 -6.32
N TYR A 421 28.34 16.79 -6.51
CA TYR A 421 27.39 17.52 -7.34
C TYR A 421 27.25 16.97 -8.78
N GLU A 422 28.35 16.51 -9.38
CA GLU A 422 28.34 15.96 -10.75
C GLU A 422 27.46 14.71 -10.87
N VAL A 423 27.50 13.82 -9.88
CA VAL A 423 26.67 12.60 -9.85
C VAL A 423 25.20 12.98 -9.69
N VAL A 424 24.89 13.96 -8.84
CA VAL A 424 23.53 14.48 -8.65
C VAL A 424 23.01 15.10 -9.96
N ARG A 425 23.84 15.87 -10.66
CA ARG A 425 23.50 16.45 -11.97
C ARG A 425 23.21 15.36 -13.01
N ALA A 426 24.06 14.34 -13.11
CA ALA A 426 23.84 13.22 -14.03
C ALA A 426 22.54 12.45 -13.74
N ARG A 427 22.20 12.24 -12.45
CA ARG A 427 20.92 11.63 -12.04
C ARG A 427 19.73 12.50 -12.45
N TYR A 428 19.82 13.81 -12.25
CA TYR A 428 18.78 14.75 -12.67
C TYR A 428 18.58 14.75 -14.19
N ASP A 429 19.65 14.72 -14.99
CA ASP A 429 19.56 14.68 -16.44
C ASP A 429 18.91 13.37 -16.94
N LYS A 430 19.24 12.22 -16.31
CA LYS A 430 18.55 10.94 -16.58
C LYS A 430 17.05 11.03 -16.27
N LEU A 431 16.68 11.68 -15.16
CA LEU A 431 15.28 11.90 -14.79
C LEU A 431 14.57 12.80 -15.81
N ARG A 432 15.22 13.87 -16.27
CA ARG A 432 14.70 14.79 -17.28
C ARG A 432 14.41 14.06 -18.60
N MET A 433 15.30 13.15 -19.02
CA MET A 433 15.11 12.32 -20.22
C MET A 433 13.89 11.40 -20.11
N LEU A 434 13.68 10.73 -18.97
CA LEU A 434 12.48 9.92 -18.76
C LEU A 434 11.22 10.78 -18.69
N ARG A 435 11.29 11.94 -18.03
CA ARG A 435 10.17 12.88 -17.96
C ARG A 435 9.74 13.34 -19.35
N ALA A 436 10.70 13.61 -20.24
CA ALA A 436 10.40 13.96 -21.63
C ALA A 436 9.64 12.83 -22.35
N ARG A 437 10.04 11.56 -22.17
CA ARG A 437 9.33 10.40 -22.75
C ARG A 437 7.92 10.21 -22.17
N VAL A 438 7.76 10.40 -20.86
CA VAL A 438 6.45 10.36 -20.22
C VAL A 438 5.57 11.49 -20.74
N GLN A 439 6.12 12.69 -20.93
CA GLN A 439 5.41 13.84 -21.45
C GLN A 439 4.95 13.63 -22.89
N THR A 440 5.75 13.01 -23.77
CA THR A 440 5.32 12.71 -25.14
C THR A 440 4.14 11.72 -25.14
N VAL A 441 4.24 10.62 -24.38
CA VAL A 441 3.15 9.63 -24.29
C VAL A 441 1.89 10.23 -23.68
N LEU A 442 2.03 11.07 -22.65
CA LEU A 442 0.90 11.76 -22.03
C LEU A 442 0.27 12.79 -22.98
N GLY A 443 1.08 13.48 -23.79
CA GLY A 443 0.61 14.40 -24.83
C GLY A 443 -0.16 13.67 -25.93
N ASP A 444 0.33 12.53 -26.38
CA ASP A 444 -0.38 11.69 -27.36
C ASP A 444 -1.73 11.23 -26.80
N PHE A 445 -1.75 10.77 -25.54
CA PHE A 445 -2.99 10.38 -24.87
C PHE A 445 -3.95 11.55 -24.67
N ALA A 446 -3.45 12.73 -24.27
CA ALA A 446 -4.25 13.93 -24.13
C ALA A 446 -4.89 14.34 -25.46
N THR A 447 -4.12 14.31 -26.55
CA THR A 447 -4.63 14.61 -27.90
C THR A 447 -5.76 13.66 -28.30
N GLN A 448 -5.65 12.36 -27.98
CA GLN A 448 -6.75 11.41 -28.21
C GLN A 448 -7.95 11.68 -27.30
N GLY A 449 -7.71 12.00 -26.02
CA GLY A 449 -8.76 12.39 -25.08
C GLY A 449 -9.52 13.62 -25.52
N GLU A 450 -8.83 14.65 -26.01
CA GLU A 450 -9.42 15.87 -26.57
C GLU A 450 -10.31 15.58 -27.78
N ARG A 451 -9.92 14.64 -28.66
CA ARG A 451 -10.77 14.22 -29.79
C ARG A 451 -12.07 13.57 -29.32
N VAL A 452 -12.00 12.70 -28.31
CA VAL A 452 -13.20 12.09 -27.70
C VAL A 452 -14.04 13.15 -26.99
N GLN A 453 -13.40 14.08 -26.27
CA GLN A 453 -14.11 15.17 -25.61
C GLN A 453 -14.80 16.08 -26.61
N ALA A 454 -14.15 16.49 -27.71
CA ALA A 454 -14.73 17.31 -28.77
C ALA A 454 -15.94 16.64 -29.44
N LEU A 455 -15.91 15.30 -29.57
CA LEU A 455 -17.06 14.50 -30.01
C LEU A 455 -18.21 14.55 -29.00
N VAL A 456 -17.93 14.49 -27.70
CA VAL A 456 -18.96 14.50 -26.63
C VAL A 456 -19.51 15.90 -26.37
N THR A 457 -18.69 16.94 -26.47
CA THR A 457 -19.08 18.34 -26.26
C THR A 457 -19.64 19.01 -27.51
N TRP A 458 -19.81 18.23 -28.60
CA TRP A 458 -20.46 18.67 -29.83
C TRP A 458 -19.84 19.91 -30.47
N GLN A 459 -18.51 20.05 -30.36
CA GLN A 459 -17.79 21.21 -30.90
C GLN A 459 -17.70 21.23 -32.43
N ASP A 460 -17.84 20.05 -33.07
CA ASP A 460 -17.79 19.89 -34.52
C ASP A 460 -19.22 19.76 -35.11
N PRO A 461 -19.83 20.84 -35.63
CA PRO A 461 -21.22 20.84 -36.08
C PRO A 461 -21.49 19.87 -37.25
N ALA A 462 -20.49 19.58 -38.08
CA ALA A 462 -20.60 18.62 -39.19
C ALA A 462 -20.70 17.16 -38.72
N GLN A 463 -19.94 16.81 -37.67
CA GLN A 463 -19.99 15.47 -37.07
C GLN A 463 -21.27 15.30 -36.23
N VAL A 464 -21.70 16.37 -35.56
CA VAL A 464 -22.98 16.45 -34.85
C VAL A 464 -24.14 16.29 -35.83
N ALA A 465 -24.13 16.93 -37.00
CA ALA A 465 -25.17 16.76 -38.01
C ALA A 465 -25.25 15.30 -38.52
N CYS A 466 -24.11 14.62 -38.70
CA CYS A 466 -24.10 13.20 -39.09
C CYS A 466 -24.62 12.28 -37.97
N LEU A 467 -24.27 12.57 -36.71
CA LEU A 467 -24.67 11.76 -35.55
C LEU A 467 -26.14 12.00 -35.18
N VAL A 468 -26.62 13.25 -35.27
CA VAL A 468 -28.03 13.62 -35.15
C VAL A 468 -28.83 13.07 -36.33
N ALA A 469 -28.32 13.06 -37.56
CA ALA A 469 -28.98 12.41 -38.69
C ALA A 469 -29.07 10.88 -38.51
N ALA A 470 -28.04 10.24 -37.94
CA ALA A 470 -28.06 8.82 -37.58
C ALA A 470 -29.07 8.52 -36.46
N MET A 471 -29.22 9.42 -35.48
CA MET A 471 -30.18 9.31 -34.38
C MET A 471 -31.61 9.77 -34.74
N ALA A 472 -31.77 10.64 -35.74
CA ALA A 472 -33.06 11.09 -36.25
C ALA A 472 -33.61 10.11 -37.31
N GLY A 473 -32.73 9.39 -38.01
CA GLY A 473 -33.09 8.25 -38.85
C GLY A 473 -33.65 7.06 -38.06
N THR A 474 -33.45 7.03 -36.73
CA THR A 474 -34.00 6.01 -35.82
C THR A 474 -35.28 6.46 -35.11
N SER A 475 -35.67 7.74 -35.16
CA SER A 475 -36.98 8.19 -34.64
C SER A 475 -38.05 8.12 -35.73
N ARG A 476 -38.63 6.93 -35.94
CA ARG A 476 -40.00 6.84 -36.47
C ARG A 476 -41.00 7.13 -35.35
N PRO A 477 -42.13 7.80 -35.65
CA PRO A 477 -43.15 8.11 -34.66
C PRO A 477 -43.84 6.82 -34.20
N LEU A 478 -43.98 6.67 -32.88
CA LEU A 478 -44.97 5.79 -32.28
C LEU A 478 -46.35 6.25 -32.76
N LEU A 479 -47.04 5.40 -33.52
CA LEU A 479 -48.49 5.37 -33.60
C LEU A 479 -48.98 4.39 -32.53
#